data_AF-A0A382FBN6-F1
#
_entry.id   AF-A0A382FBN6-F1
#
_cell.length_a   1.000
_cell.length_b   1.000
_cell.length_c   1.000
_cell.angle_alpha   90.00
_cell.angle_beta   90.00
_cell.angle_gamma   90.00
#
_symmetry.space_group_name_H-M   'P 1'
#
loop_
_entity.id
_entity.type
_entity.pdbx_description
1 polymer ?
#
loop_
_entity_poly.entity_id
_entity_poly.type
_entity_poly.pdbx_seq_one_letter_code
_entity_poly.pdbx_strand_id
1 'polypeptide(L)'
;VATAPLLYAVATLAIALVAGLAPIFSKAGDSPERLRMITTIASGILLASAMFVVIPEGFELATEEHEEDGEEEEVGHEEEGFGNLLIGGAVLAGFLMMLILEGSGIGHAVHEEHHDHHDEHGHEHVHHGPTGWMLVIGLSTHAATDGLAIGSAAAVGEVVVTATVFLAVLVHKAPAAFSLGVFSMHERQSRNESVRDVVIFALSTPVMIIVAFYALADLDHQTIGLALLFSAGTFLYVATVDTLPDIHNPETGREALRNVLIGVVILTLILVSADYIGLLEHTH
;
A
#
# COMPACT_ATOMS: atom_id res chain seq x y z
N VAL A 1 -4.16 -20.95 16.55
CA VAL A 1 -4.84 -19.77 15.96
C VAL A 1 -3.99 -18.51 16.13
N ALA A 2 -3.64 -18.08 17.36
CA ALA A 2 -2.83 -16.85 17.59
C ALA A 2 -1.36 -16.84 17.07
N THR A 3 -0.84 -17.96 16.54
CA THR A 3 0.55 -18.05 16.06
C THR A 3 0.76 -17.52 14.64
N ALA A 4 -0.29 -17.51 13.80
CA ALA A 4 -0.19 -17.10 12.41
C ALA A 4 0.00 -15.58 12.22
N PRO A 5 -0.78 -14.69 12.89
CA PRO A 5 -0.61 -13.23 12.75
C PRO A 5 0.77 -12.76 13.19
N LEU A 6 1.34 -13.38 14.23
CA LEU A 6 2.68 -13.07 14.72
C LEU A 6 3.76 -13.41 13.69
N LEU A 7 3.62 -14.51 12.95
CA LEU A 7 4.56 -14.89 11.89
C LEU A 7 4.59 -13.83 10.78
N TYR A 8 3.42 -13.41 10.30
CA TYR A 8 3.31 -12.38 9.27
C TYR A 8 3.82 -11.02 9.76
N ALA A 9 3.53 -10.65 11.01
CA ALA A 9 4.07 -9.45 11.65
C ALA A 9 5.61 -9.46 11.71
N VAL A 10 6.21 -10.57 12.14
CA VAL A 10 7.68 -10.68 12.20
C VAL A 10 8.30 -10.64 10.81
N ALA A 11 7.70 -11.32 9.83
CA ALA A 11 8.21 -11.35 8.46
C ALA A 11 8.14 -9.96 7.80
N THR A 12 7.01 -9.25 7.90
CA THR A 12 6.87 -7.88 7.37
C THR A 12 7.84 -6.91 8.04
N LEU A 13 7.99 -6.98 9.36
CA LEU A 13 8.94 -6.16 10.11
C LEU A 13 10.38 -6.42 9.65
N ALA A 14 10.78 -7.68 9.55
CA ALA A 14 12.14 -8.06 9.17
C ALA A 14 12.47 -7.57 7.75
N ILE A 15 11.57 -7.77 6.79
CA ILE A 15 11.79 -7.33 5.41
C ILE A 15 11.82 -5.81 5.30
N ALA A 16 10.90 -5.10 5.95
CA ALA A 16 10.87 -3.64 5.93
C ALA A 16 12.13 -3.03 6.57
N LEU A 17 12.60 -3.58 7.70
CA LEU A 17 13.83 -3.12 8.34
C LEU A 17 15.07 -3.42 7.47
N VAL A 18 15.19 -4.63 6.94
CA VAL A 18 16.34 -5.00 6.10
C VAL A 18 16.39 -4.12 4.85
N ALA A 19 15.28 -3.98 4.14
CA ALA A 19 15.23 -3.21 2.91
C ALA A 19 15.36 -1.70 3.15
N GLY A 20 14.72 -1.14 4.17
CA GLY A 20 14.78 0.29 4.48
C GLY A 20 16.09 0.75 5.11
N LEU A 21 16.76 -0.11 5.88
CA LEU A 21 18.09 0.20 6.43
C LEU A 21 19.21 -0.04 5.41
N ALA A 22 19.02 -0.90 4.41
CA ALA A 22 20.01 -1.18 3.37
C ALA A 22 20.61 0.08 2.73
N PRO A 23 19.83 1.08 2.26
CA PRO A 23 20.41 2.29 1.68
C PRO A 23 21.16 3.14 2.72
N ILE A 24 20.70 3.18 3.99
CA ILE A 24 21.34 3.97 5.06
C ILE A 24 22.74 3.45 5.38
N PHE A 25 22.93 2.13 5.36
CA PHE A 25 24.19 1.47 5.75
C PHE A 25 25.02 0.97 4.56
N SER A 26 24.61 1.25 3.31
CA SER A 26 25.35 0.87 2.11
C SER A 26 25.30 1.95 1.04
N LYS A 27 25.98 1.75 -0.10
CA LYS A 27 25.91 2.62 -1.28
C LYS A 27 24.73 2.29 -2.20
N ALA A 28 23.78 1.48 -1.74
CA ALA A 28 22.68 1.01 -2.58
C ALA A 28 21.76 2.15 -3.05
N GLY A 29 21.70 3.25 -2.29
CA GLY A 29 20.83 4.41 -2.53
C GLY A 29 21.41 5.53 -3.41
N ASP A 30 22.64 5.40 -3.90
CA ASP A 30 23.36 6.52 -4.53
C ASP A 30 22.95 6.81 -5.99
N SER A 31 22.09 5.98 -6.61
CA SER A 31 21.72 6.08 -8.02
C SER A 31 20.26 6.52 -8.20
N PRO A 32 19.99 7.78 -8.61
CA PRO A 32 18.63 8.29 -8.84
C PRO A 32 17.83 7.45 -9.84
N GLU A 33 18.47 7.00 -10.92
CA GLU A 33 17.87 6.12 -11.94
C GLU A 33 17.39 4.79 -11.32
N ARG A 34 18.21 4.20 -10.43
CA ARG A 34 17.86 2.95 -9.75
C ARG A 34 16.70 3.15 -8.78
N LEU A 35 16.65 4.29 -8.08
CA LEU A 35 15.54 4.63 -7.18
C LEU A 35 14.24 4.72 -7.94
N ARG A 36 14.24 5.51 -9.02
CA ARG A 36 13.08 5.67 -9.89
C ARG A 36 12.63 4.34 -10.50
N MET A 37 13.56 3.47 -10.87
CA MET A 37 13.24 2.12 -11.32
C MET A 37 12.59 1.28 -10.22
N ILE A 38 13.13 1.31 -8.99
CA ILE A 38 12.59 0.54 -7.87
C ILE A 38 11.20 1.06 -7.47
N THR A 39 10.99 2.37 -7.39
CA THR A 39 9.70 2.98 -7.07
C THR A 39 8.65 2.62 -8.12
N THR A 40 8.94 2.81 -9.40
CA THR A 40 7.97 2.51 -10.48
C THR A 40 7.65 1.02 -10.60
N ILE A 41 8.61 0.11 -10.34
CA ILE A 41 8.33 -1.33 -10.22
C ILE A 41 7.43 -1.60 -9.00
N ALA A 42 7.73 -0.98 -7.85
CA ALA A 42 6.94 -1.12 -6.63
C ALA A 42 5.48 -0.70 -6.84
N SER A 43 5.25 0.44 -7.49
CA SER A 43 3.91 0.94 -7.78
C SER A 43 3.14 -0.01 -8.71
N GLY A 44 3.82 -0.64 -9.67
CA GLY A 44 3.22 -1.70 -10.51
C GLY A 44 2.82 -2.95 -9.72
N ILE A 45 3.66 -3.40 -8.79
CA ILE A 45 3.34 -4.50 -7.87
C ILE A 45 2.16 -4.10 -6.98
N LEU A 46 2.16 -2.88 -6.43
CA LEU A 46 1.09 -2.39 -5.55
C LEU A 46 -0.25 -2.28 -6.28
N LEU A 47 -0.25 -1.75 -7.51
CA LEU A 47 -1.44 -1.69 -8.36
C LEU A 47 -1.98 -3.09 -8.65
N ALA A 48 -1.12 -4.03 -9.01
CA ALA A 48 -1.51 -5.42 -9.22
C ALA A 48 -2.00 -6.09 -7.92
N SER A 49 -1.40 -5.78 -6.77
CA SER A 49 -1.84 -6.29 -5.46
C SER A 49 -3.24 -5.81 -5.13
N ALA A 50 -3.57 -4.55 -5.42
CA ALA A 50 -4.92 -4.04 -5.23
C ALA A 50 -5.91 -4.76 -6.16
N MET A 51 -5.61 -4.86 -7.45
CA MET A 51 -6.54 -5.34 -8.47
C MET A 51 -6.71 -6.86 -8.53
N PHE A 52 -5.65 -7.63 -8.30
CA PHE A 52 -5.69 -9.09 -8.42
C PHE A 52 -5.94 -9.82 -7.10
N VAL A 53 -5.72 -9.15 -5.96
CA VAL A 53 -5.76 -9.81 -4.66
C VAL A 53 -6.74 -9.11 -3.73
N VAL A 54 -6.44 -7.89 -3.30
CA VAL A 54 -7.18 -7.29 -2.18
C VAL A 54 -8.62 -6.89 -2.56
N ILE A 55 -8.85 -6.35 -3.76
CA ILE A 55 -10.22 -6.05 -4.21
C ILE A 55 -11.04 -7.33 -4.42
N PRO A 56 -10.58 -8.33 -5.19
CA PRO A 56 -11.35 -9.57 -5.36
C PRO A 56 -11.69 -10.24 -4.04
N GLU A 57 -10.70 -10.41 -3.16
CA GLU A 57 -10.87 -11.03 -1.84
C GLU A 57 -11.84 -10.24 -0.95
N GLY A 58 -11.66 -8.92 -0.88
CA GLY A 58 -12.53 -8.07 -0.09
C GLY A 58 -13.96 -8.00 -0.64
N PHE A 59 -14.13 -8.15 -1.96
CA PHE A 59 -15.44 -8.21 -2.60
C PHE A 59 -16.15 -9.53 -2.27
N GLU A 60 -15.47 -10.66 -2.44
CA GLU A 60 -16.00 -12.00 -2.15
C GLU A 60 -16.53 -12.07 -0.71
N LEU A 61 -15.68 -11.76 0.28
CA LEU A 61 -16.05 -11.71 1.70
C LEU A 61 -17.18 -10.71 2.00
N ALA A 62 -17.25 -9.58 1.27
CA ALA A 62 -18.30 -8.59 1.45
C ALA A 62 -19.67 -9.02 0.87
N THR A 63 -19.68 -10.02 0.00
CA THR A 63 -20.88 -10.51 -0.69
C THR A 63 -21.36 -11.88 -0.22
N GLU A 64 -20.49 -12.72 0.36
CA GLU A 64 -20.83 -14.09 0.80
C GLU A 64 -21.98 -14.13 1.81
N GLU A 65 -22.10 -13.16 2.72
CA GLU A 65 -23.20 -13.13 3.69
C GLU A 65 -24.57 -12.82 3.08
N HIS A 66 -24.63 -12.28 1.86
CA HIS A 66 -25.90 -12.12 1.15
C HIS A 66 -26.43 -13.44 0.56
N GLU A 67 -25.60 -14.49 0.49
CA GLU A 67 -26.00 -15.78 -0.10
C GLU A 67 -26.40 -16.86 0.94
N GLU A 68 -25.93 -16.78 2.20
CA GLU A 68 -26.23 -17.81 3.21
C GLU A 68 -27.63 -17.70 3.84
N ASP A 69 -28.25 -16.51 3.87
CA ASP A 69 -29.64 -16.33 4.30
C ASP A 69 -30.61 -16.65 3.14
N GLY A 70 -30.67 -17.93 2.79
CA GLY A 70 -31.57 -18.51 1.78
C GLY A 70 -33.05 -18.55 2.18
N GLU A 71 -33.62 -17.44 2.66
CA GLU A 71 -35.05 -17.19 2.50
C GLU A 71 -35.24 -16.30 1.28
N GLU A 72 -35.96 -16.82 0.28
CA GLU A 72 -36.48 -16.07 -0.87
C GLU A 72 -37.45 -14.96 -0.39
N GLU A 73 -36.98 -13.99 0.39
CA GLU A 73 -37.62 -12.68 0.43
C GLU A 73 -37.18 -11.95 -0.83
N GLU A 74 -38.15 -11.44 -1.60
CA GLU A 74 -37.86 -10.55 -2.71
C GLU A 74 -37.06 -9.36 -2.18
N VAL A 75 -35.72 -9.46 -2.21
CA VAL A 75 -34.82 -8.38 -1.86
C VAL A 75 -35.09 -7.29 -2.87
N GLY A 76 -35.86 -6.28 -2.45
CA GLY A 76 -36.18 -5.15 -3.30
C GLY A 76 -34.88 -4.55 -3.83
N HIS A 77 -34.84 -4.20 -5.11
CA HIS A 77 -33.69 -3.61 -5.82
C HIS A 77 -32.98 -2.43 -5.10
N GLU A 78 -33.55 -1.91 -4.00
CA GLU A 78 -32.98 -0.86 -3.16
C GLU A 78 -31.95 -1.40 -2.13
N GLU A 79 -32.12 -2.61 -1.59
CA GLU A 79 -31.20 -3.22 -0.59
C GLU A 79 -29.89 -3.70 -1.26
N GLU A 80 -29.96 -4.35 -2.43
CA GLU A 80 -28.77 -4.67 -3.23
C GLU A 80 -27.99 -3.42 -3.67
N GLY A 81 -28.71 -2.31 -3.90
CA GLY A 81 -28.10 -1.03 -4.25
C GLY A 81 -27.26 -0.45 -3.11
N PHE A 82 -27.70 -0.63 -1.86
CA PHE A 82 -26.97 -0.16 -0.69
C PHE A 82 -25.74 -1.03 -0.39
N GLY A 83 -25.84 -2.36 -0.51
CA GLY A 83 -24.69 -3.26 -0.34
C GLY A 83 -23.56 -2.96 -1.34
N ASN A 84 -23.90 -2.82 -2.63
CA ASN A 84 -22.93 -2.42 -3.66
C ASN A 84 -22.32 -1.03 -3.41
N LEU A 85 -23.11 -0.09 -2.88
CA LEU A 85 -22.62 1.24 -2.49
C LEU A 85 -21.65 1.17 -1.32
N LEU A 86 -21.87 0.28 -0.34
CA LEU A 86 -20.95 0.09 0.79
C LEU A 86 -19.60 -0.48 0.32
N ILE A 87 -19.63 -1.50 -0.55
CA ILE A 87 -18.43 -2.11 -1.14
C ILE A 87 -17.59 -1.06 -1.88
N GLY A 88 -18.21 -0.36 -2.84
CA GLY A 88 -17.53 0.70 -3.59
C GLY A 88 -17.14 1.89 -2.69
N GLY A 89 -17.97 2.18 -1.68
CA GLY A 89 -17.76 3.21 -0.68
C GLY A 89 -16.55 2.93 0.21
N ALA A 90 -16.26 1.67 0.56
CA ALA A 90 -15.09 1.28 1.33
C ALA A 90 -13.79 1.55 0.54
N VAL A 91 -13.74 1.13 -0.73
CA VAL A 91 -12.60 1.42 -1.61
C VAL A 91 -12.41 2.93 -1.75
N LEU A 92 -13.49 3.67 -1.99
CA LEU A 92 -13.45 5.13 -2.10
C LEU A 92 -12.99 5.77 -0.78
N ALA A 93 -13.45 5.28 0.37
CA ALA A 93 -13.07 5.81 1.67
C ALA A 93 -11.57 5.65 1.94
N GLY A 94 -10.98 4.50 1.59
CA GLY A 94 -9.53 4.30 1.68
C GLY A 94 -8.76 5.24 0.76
N PHE A 95 -9.21 5.38 -0.49
CA PHE A 95 -8.60 6.30 -1.45
C PHE A 95 -8.68 7.75 -0.97
N LEU A 96 -9.85 8.20 -0.52
CA LEU A 96 -10.09 9.56 -0.03
C LEU A 96 -9.32 9.83 1.25
N MET A 97 -9.17 8.85 2.15
CA MET A 97 -8.35 9.02 3.34
C MET A 97 -6.93 9.41 2.95
N MET A 98 -6.29 8.66 2.04
CA MET A 98 -4.94 8.97 1.59
C MET A 98 -4.88 10.30 0.82
N LEU A 99 -5.88 10.60 -0.03
CA LEU A 99 -5.99 11.88 -0.72
C LEU A 99 -6.10 13.06 0.26
N ILE A 100 -6.90 12.95 1.31
CA ILE A 100 -7.06 14.00 2.33
C ILE A 100 -5.77 14.14 3.13
N LEU A 101 -5.13 13.02 3.49
CA LEU A 101 -3.85 13.02 4.19
C LEU A 101 -2.76 13.74 3.37
N GLU A 102 -2.75 13.59 2.05
CA GLU A 102 -1.82 14.31 1.17
C GLU A 102 -2.25 15.76 0.93
N GLY A 103 -3.53 16.00 0.60
CA GLY A 103 -4.06 17.30 0.19
C GLY A 103 -4.24 18.33 1.30
N SER A 104 -4.26 17.93 2.57
CA SER A 104 -4.42 18.85 3.72
C SER A 104 -3.20 19.76 4.04
N GLY A 105 -2.23 19.86 3.14
CA GLY A 105 -1.09 20.78 3.23
C GLY A 105 -0.02 20.49 4.30
N ILE A 106 0.54 19.28 4.44
CA ILE A 106 0.41 18.11 3.58
C ILE A 106 1.26 18.28 2.30
N GLY A 107 0.58 18.62 1.21
CA GLY A 107 1.14 18.96 -0.09
C GLY A 107 0.70 20.34 -0.62
N HIS A 108 1.66 21.27 -0.68
CA HIS A 108 1.80 22.25 -1.79
C HIS A 108 3.12 21.99 -2.53
N ALA A 109 3.54 20.72 -2.61
CA ALA A 109 4.92 20.34 -2.97
C ALA A 109 5.06 19.65 -4.33
N VAL A 110 4.11 19.82 -5.25
CA VAL A 110 4.15 19.09 -6.55
C VAL A 110 4.15 20.00 -7.78
N HIS A 111 4.04 21.33 -7.66
CA HIS A 111 4.02 22.23 -8.83
C HIS A 111 4.82 23.54 -8.67
N GLU A 112 6.06 23.47 -8.22
CA GLU A 112 7.03 24.56 -8.48
C GLU A 112 8.39 24.00 -8.91
N GLU A 113 8.48 23.50 -10.14
CA GLU A 113 9.77 23.50 -10.85
C GLU A 113 9.60 24.08 -12.26
N HIS A 114 10.35 25.16 -12.48
CA HIS A 114 10.73 25.79 -13.75
C HIS A 114 9.73 26.71 -14.47
N HIS A 115 9.55 27.91 -13.90
CA HIS A 115 9.51 29.12 -14.73
C HIS A 115 10.81 29.92 -14.55
N ASP A 116 11.67 29.85 -15.56
CA ASP A 116 12.79 30.75 -15.78
C ASP A 116 12.27 32.18 -15.91
N HIS A 117 12.46 32.99 -14.87
CA HIS A 117 12.32 34.43 -14.96
C HIS A 117 13.59 35.08 -14.41
N HIS A 118 14.49 35.41 -15.35
CA HIS A 118 15.23 36.65 -15.24
C HIS A 118 14.20 37.77 -15.06
N ASP A 119 14.00 38.26 -13.84
CA ASP A 119 13.89 39.69 -13.57
C ASP A 119 13.83 39.99 -12.06
N GLU A 120 14.58 41.02 -11.73
CA GLU A 120 14.77 41.72 -10.48
C GLU A 120 13.43 42.14 -9.83
N HIS A 121 12.93 41.47 -8.79
CA HIS A 121 12.03 42.10 -7.79
C HIS A 121 12.11 41.42 -6.40
N GLY A 122 12.29 42.25 -5.38
CA GLY A 122 12.43 41.84 -3.98
C GLY A 122 11.12 41.44 -3.32
N HIS A 123 10.82 40.14 -3.32
CA HIS A 123 9.84 39.54 -2.44
C HIS A 123 10.51 38.48 -1.56
N GLU A 124 10.11 38.48 -0.29
CA GLU A 124 10.52 37.55 0.74
C GLU A 124 10.05 36.14 0.33
N HIS A 125 10.96 35.35 -0.23
CA HIS A 125 10.67 33.96 -0.57
C HIS A 125 10.45 33.18 0.72
N VAL A 126 9.19 32.89 1.03
CA VAL A 126 8.86 31.91 2.07
C VAL A 126 9.13 30.53 1.46
N HIS A 127 10.26 29.94 1.85
CA HIS A 127 10.62 28.57 1.49
C HIS A 127 9.59 27.59 2.04
N HIS A 128 8.73 27.04 1.20
CA HIS A 128 7.84 25.93 1.54
C HIS A 128 8.38 24.63 0.94
N GLY A 129 9.39 24.02 1.57
CA GLY A 129 9.74 22.64 1.26
C GLY A 129 8.64 21.68 1.75
N PRO A 130 8.44 20.51 1.13
CA PRO A 130 7.66 19.43 1.74
C PRO A 130 8.30 19.15 3.10
N THR A 131 7.54 19.24 4.20
CA THR A 131 8.15 18.87 5.48
C THR A 131 8.32 17.35 5.44
N GLY A 132 9.55 16.80 5.37
CA GLY A 132 9.78 15.36 5.19
C GLY A 132 9.03 14.42 6.15
N TRP A 133 8.51 14.95 7.26
CA TRP A 133 7.57 14.29 8.16
C TRP A 133 6.25 13.85 7.54
N MET A 134 5.76 14.61 6.59
CA MET A 134 4.50 14.38 5.91
C MET A 134 4.52 13.10 5.06
N LEU A 135 5.59 12.91 4.29
CA LEU A 135 5.84 11.68 3.56
C LEU A 135 5.96 10.48 4.49
N VAL A 136 6.67 10.63 5.61
CA VAL A 136 6.82 9.54 6.61
C VAL A 136 5.45 9.18 7.21
N ILE A 137 4.62 10.16 7.55
CA ILE A 137 3.27 9.92 8.09
C ILE A 137 2.37 9.25 7.03
N GLY A 138 2.36 9.76 5.80
CA GLY A 138 1.57 9.17 4.70
C GLY A 138 1.97 7.72 4.43
N LEU A 139 3.27 7.47 4.20
CA LEU A 139 3.79 6.12 3.95
C LEU A 139 3.61 5.18 5.16
N SER A 140 3.72 5.69 6.38
CA SER A 140 3.46 4.90 7.60
C SER A 140 1.98 4.59 7.80
N THR A 141 1.08 5.45 7.32
CA THR A 141 -0.37 5.23 7.35
C THR A 141 -0.78 4.19 6.30
N HIS A 142 -0.23 4.28 5.09
CA HIS A 142 -0.32 3.22 4.08
C HIS A 142 0.27 1.89 4.61
N ALA A 143 1.42 1.93 5.26
CA ALA A 143 1.98 0.74 5.90
C ALA A 143 1.09 0.17 7.00
N ALA A 144 0.32 1.01 7.68
CA ALA A 144 -0.68 0.53 8.62
C ALA A 144 -1.83 -0.16 7.88
N THR A 145 -2.31 0.38 6.75
CA THR A 145 -3.36 -0.27 5.95
C THR A 145 -2.89 -1.57 5.27
N ASP A 146 -1.60 -1.73 4.96
CA ASP A 146 -1.01 -3.04 4.63
C ASP A 146 -1.27 -4.06 5.74
N GLY A 147 -1.06 -3.63 6.99
CA GLY A 147 -1.26 -4.47 8.15
C GLY A 147 -2.72 -4.72 8.46
N LEU A 148 -3.60 -3.75 8.17
CA LEU A 148 -5.04 -3.94 8.19
C LEU A 148 -5.45 -5.03 7.21
N ALA A 149 -5.01 -4.97 5.95
CA ALA A 149 -5.32 -6.00 4.96
C ALA A 149 -4.88 -7.41 5.40
N ILE A 150 -3.62 -7.57 5.83
CA ILE A 150 -3.10 -8.87 6.29
C ILE A 150 -3.82 -9.34 7.56
N GLY A 151 -4.07 -8.44 8.50
CA GLY A 151 -4.75 -8.77 9.76
C GLY A 151 -6.23 -9.13 9.56
N SER A 152 -6.94 -8.44 8.67
CA SER A 152 -8.29 -8.77 8.21
C SER A 152 -8.34 -10.15 7.57
N ALA A 153 -7.45 -10.42 6.61
CA ALA A 153 -7.35 -11.72 5.96
C ALA A 153 -7.08 -12.85 6.98
N ALA A 154 -6.19 -12.60 7.94
CA ALA A 154 -5.92 -13.54 9.02
C ALA A 154 -7.11 -13.76 9.98
N ALA A 155 -8.01 -12.78 10.11
CA ALA A 155 -9.19 -12.87 10.97
C ALA A 155 -10.26 -13.81 10.39
N VAL A 156 -10.37 -13.92 9.06
CA VAL A 156 -11.24 -14.90 8.36
C VAL A 156 -10.90 -16.34 8.79
N GLY A 157 -9.64 -16.61 9.13
CA GLY A 157 -9.18 -17.94 9.51
C GLY A 157 -8.80 -18.83 8.33
N GLU A 158 -8.95 -18.32 7.11
CA GLU A 158 -8.55 -18.99 5.89
C GLU A 158 -7.08 -18.77 5.54
N VAL A 159 -6.34 -19.87 5.51
CA VAL A 159 -4.88 -19.84 5.28
C VAL A 159 -4.55 -19.35 3.87
N VAL A 160 -5.35 -19.75 2.86
CA VAL A 160 -5.13 -19.36 1.46
C VAL A 160 -5.30 -17.86 1.27
N VAL A 161 -6.45 -17.32 1.71
CA VAL A 161 -6.75 -15.88 1.73
C VAL A 161 -5.63 -15.08 2.39
N THR A 162 -5.26 -15.49 3.61
CA THR A 162 -4.19 -14.84 4.36
C THR A 162 -2.85 -14.90 3.63
N ALA A 163 -2.49 -16.06 3.09
CA ALA A 163 -1.22 -16.26 2.39
C ALA A 163 -1.14 -15.45 1.10
N THR A 164 -2.21 -15.38 0.32
CA THR A 164 -2.30 -14.61 -0.94
C THR A 164 -2.15 -13.11 -0.66
N VAL A 165 -2.94 -12.58 0.28
CA VAL A 165 -2.88 -11.16 0.69
C VAL A 165 -1.49 -10.83 1.25
N PHE A 166 -0.97 -11.67 2.15
CA PHE A 166 0.36 -11.50 2.71
C PHE A 166 1.45 -11.47 1.64
N LEU A 167 1.45 -12.43 0.71
CA LEU A 167 2.46 -12.50 -0.35
C LEU A 167 2.42 -11.26 -1.25
N ALA A 168 1.22 -10.83 -1.66
CA ALA A 168 1.04 -9.66 -2.52
C ALA A 168 1.54 -8.37 -1.83
N VAL A 169 1.26 -8.22 -0.54
CA VAL A 169 1.74 -7.09 0.26
C VAL A 169 3.26 -7.16 0.48
N LEU A 170 3.80 -8.34 0.79
CA LEU A 170 5.21 -8.51 1.12
C LEU A 170 6.13 -8.12 -0.03
N VAL A 171 5.73 -8.42 -1.28
CA VAL A 171 6.54 -8.19 -2.48
C VAL A 171 6.77 -6.70 -2.74
N HIS A 172 5.78 -5.84 -2.51
CA HIS A 172 5.96 -4.38 -2.67
C HIS A 172 6.53 -3.71 -1.40
N LYS A 173 6.51 -4.41 -0.25
CA LYS A 173 7.00 -3.86 1.02
C LYS A 173 8.51 -3.57 1.02
N ALA A 174 9.31 -4.47 0.46
CA ALA A 174 10.75 -4.27 0.36
C ALA A 174 11.13 -3.06 -0.51
N PRO A 175 10.63 -2.95 -1.76
CA PRO A 175 10.83 -1.76 -2.58
C PRO A 175 10.37 -0.46 -1.89
N ALA A 176 9.19 -0.45 -1.27
CA ALA A 176 8.66 0.73 -0.57
C ALA A 176 9.56 1.16 0.61
N ALA A 177 9.98 0.20 1.45
CA ALA A 177 10.87 0.47 2.57
C ALA A 177 12.23 1.00 2.10
N PHE A 178 12.77 0.42 1.02
CA PHE A 178 14.03 0.87 0.42
C PHE A 178 13.93 2.32 -0.06
N SER A 179 12.87 2.67 -0.80
CA SER A 179 12.62 4.04 -1.27
C SER A 179 12.52 5.04 -0.14
N LEU A 180 11.78 4.70 0.93
CA LEU A 180 11.72 5.53 2.14
C LEU A 180 13.09 5.72 2.80
N GLY A 181 13.87 4.64 2.90
CA GLY A 181 15.22 4.69 3.45
C GLY A 181 16.11 5.66 2.69
N VAL A 182 16.04 5.65 1.35
CA VAL A 182 16.82 6.56 0.51
C VAL A 182 16.32 7.99 0.62
N PHE A 183 15.01 8.21 0.55
CA PHE A 183 14.42 9.53 0.76
C PHE A 183 14.88 10.12 2.10
N SER A 184 14.77 9.34 3.17
CA SER A 184 15.08 9.82 4.51
C SER A 184 16.59 10.08 4.74
N MET A 185 17.49 9.44 3.99
CA MET A 185 18.92 9.79 4.02
C MET A 185 19.23 11.15 3.39
N HIS A 186 18.46 11.55 2.39
CA HIS A 186 18.65 12.81 1.67
C HIS A 186 17.91 13.96 2.35
N GLU A 187 16.78 13.67 3.00
CA GLU A 187 15.93 14.64 3.68
C GLU A 187 16.40 14.95 5.12
N ARG A 188 16.97 13.97 5.83
CA ARG A 188 17.35 14.13 7.24
C ARG A 188 18.80 14.57 7.40
N GLN A 189 19.06 15.34 8.46
CA GLN A 189 20.40 15.83 8.78
C GLN A 189 21.25 14.76 9.47
N SER A 190 20.62 13.85 10.22
CA SER A 190 21.31 12.80 10.94
C SER A 190 20.85 11.41 10.53
N ARG A 191 21.80 10.47 10.47
CA ARG A 191 21.52 9.04 10.23
C ARG A 191 20.46 8.49 11.19
N ASN A 192 20.46 8.94 12.45
CA ASN A 192 19.52 8.46 13.45
C ASN A 192 18.07 8.87 13.13
N GLU A 193 17.86 10.05 12.55
CA GLU A 193 16.54 10.46 12.07
C GLU A 193 16.10 9.59 10.90
N SER A 194 17.01 9.24 9.99
CA SER A 194 16.68 8.34 8.87
C SER A 194 16.31 6.93 9.35
N VAL A 195 17.06 6.41 10.32
CA VAL A 195 16.76 5.13 10.96
C VAL A 195 15.41 5.19 11.68
N ARG A 196 15.11 6.29 12.38
CA ARG A 196 13.82 6.49 13.05
C ARG A 196 12.66 6.43 12.07
N ASP A 197 12.76 7.11 10.93
CA ASP A 197 11.70 7.11 9.92
C ASP A 197 11.44 5.70 9.37
N VAL A 198 12.50 4.93 9.07
CA VAL A 198 12.38 3.52 8.66
C VAL A 198 11.77 2.66 9.76
N VAL A 199 12.15 2.86 11.02
CA VAL A 199 11.59 2.09 12.15
C VAL A 199 10.11 2.40 12.36
N ILE A 200 9.68 3.65 12.24
CA ILE A 200 8.26 4.03 12.33
C ILE A 200 7.47 3.30 11.23
N PHE A 201 7.91 3.41 9.98
CA PHE A 201 7.26 2.75 8.85
C PHE A 201 7.23 1.22 9.00
N ALA A 202 8.35 0.62 9.40
CA ALA A 202 8.47 -0.83 9.54
C ALA A 202 7.63 -1.40 10.69
N LEU A 203 7.36 -0.61 11.73
CA LEU A 203 6.49 -0.99 12.85
C LEU A 203 5.00 -0.81 12.55
N SER A 204 4.61 0.09 11.64
CA SER A 204 3.19 0.32 11.32
C SER A 204 2.45 -0.95 10.91
N THR A 205 3.03 -1.72 9.98
CA THR A 205 2.43 -2.96 9.48
C THR A 205 2.24 -4.03 10.56
N PRO A 206 3.28 -4.49 11.28
CA PRO A 206 3.11 -5.52 12.29
C PRO A 206 2.19 -5.10 13.44
N VAL A 207 2.22 -3.82 13.84
CA VAL A 207 1.29 -3.32 14.86
C VAL A 207 -0.15 -3.43 14.34
N MET A 208 -0.42 -2.99 13.12
CA MET A 208 -1.77 -3.04 12.58
C MET A 208 -2.23 -4.46 12.26
N ILE A 209 -1.36 -5.40 11.87
CA ILE A 209 -1.70 -6.83 11.74
C ILE A 209 -2.30 -7.36 13.04
N ILE A 210 -1.63 -7.10 14.16
CA ILE A 210 -2.07 -7.59 15.47
C ILE A 210 -3.38 -6.90 15.90
N VAL A 211 -3.47 -5.59 15.71
CA VAL A 211 -4.68 -4.82 16.05
C VAL A 211 -5.88 -5.30 15.22
N ALA A 212 -5.74 -5.36 13.90
CA ALA A 212 -6.80 -5.77 12.99
C ALA A 212 -7.25 -7.21 13.24
N PHE A 213 -6.31 -8.15 13.43
CA PHE A 213 -6.65 -9.54 13.73
C PHE A 213 -7.56 -9.64 14.97
N TYR A 214 -7.17 -9.04 16.10
CA TYR A 214 -7.98 -9.12 17.31
C TYR A 214 -9.25 -8.26 17.28
N ALA A 215 -9.25 -7.16 16.54
CA ALA A 215 -10.42 -6.29 16.42
C ALA A 215 -11.51 -6.88 15.51
N LEU A 216 -11.12 -7.72 14.53
CA LEU A 216 -12.02 -8.26 13.51
C LEU A 216 -12.34 -9.75 13.69
N ALA A 217 -11.63 -10.49 14.54
CA ALA A 217 -11.78 -11.95 14.69
C ALA A 217 -13.20 -12.45 15.04
N ASP A 218 -14.03 -11.62 15.68
CA ASP A 218 -15.41 -11.96 16.07
C ASP A 218 -16.46 -11.18 15.26
N LEU A 219 -16.05 -10.52 14.17
CA LEU A 219 -16.96 -9.79 13.28
C LEU A 219 -17.37 -10.64 12.08
N ASP A 220 -18.46 -10.22 11.45
CA ASP A 220 -19.01 -10.78 10.22
C ASP A 220 -18.05 -10.63 9.03
N HIS A 221 -18.17 -11.54 8.04
CA HIS A 221 -17.32 -11.56 6.84
C HIS A 221 -17.50 -10.28 6.04
N GLN A 222 -18.69 -9.68 6.06
CA GLN A 222 -18.95 -8.43 5.38
C GLN A 222 -18.04 -7.30 5.92
N THR A 223 -17.96 -7.14 7.23
CA THR A 223 -17.12 -6.14 7.88
C THR A 223 -15.62 -6.40 7.62
N ILE A 224 -15.19 -7.67 7.62
CA ILE A 224 -13.81 -8.03 7.26
C ILE A 224 -13.51 -7.67 5.80
N GLY A 225 -14.43 -7.97 4.88
CA GLY A 225 -14.33 -7.62 3.46
C GLY A 225 -14.26 -6.11 3.23
N LEU A 226 -15.10 -5.33 3.92
CA LEU A 226 -15.06 -3.87 3.87
C LEU A 226 -13.71 -3.30 4.37
N ALA A 227 -13.08 -3.91 5.37
CA ALA A 227 -11.75 -3.51 5.84
C ALA A 227 -10.64 -3.82 4.82
N LEU A 228 -10.75 -4.94 4.09
CA LEU A 228 -9.88 -5.26 2.96
C LEU A 228 -10.05 -4.26 1.81
N LEU A 229 -11.29 -3.98 1.41
CA LEU A 229 -11.62 -3.01 0.36
C LEU A 229 -11.14 -1.61 0.69
N PHE A 230 -11.29 -1.18 1.94
CA PHE A 230 -10.70 0.07 2.43
C PHE A 230 -9.18 0.08 2.24
N SER A 231 -8.50 -1.01 2.58
CA SER A 231 -7.05 -1.13 2.37
C SER A 231 -6.69 -1.07 0.88
N ALA A 232 -7.47 -1.73 0.01
CA ALA A 232 -7.27 -1.68 -1.44
C ALA A 232 -7.41 -0.25 -2.00
N GLY A 233 -8.33 0.55 -1.46
CA GLY A 233 -8.46 1.97 -1.79
C GLY A 233 -7.18 2.75 -1.52
N THR A 234 -6.51 2.48 -0.40
CA THR A 234 -5.21 3.11 -0.11
C THR A 234 -4.11 2.67 -1.09
N PHE A 235 -4.11 1.40 -1.50
CA PHE A 235 -3.12 0.86 -2.45
C PHE A 235 -3.27 1.51 -3.82
N LEU A 236 -4.52 1.66 -4.28
CA LEU A 236 -4.84 2.37 -5.51
C LEU A 236 -4.35 3.82 -5.48
N TYR A 237 -4.56 4.52 -4.37
CA TYR A 237 -4.11 5.90 -4.21
C TYR A 237 -2.59 6.01 -4.31
N VAL A 238 -1.87 5.25 -3.47
CA VAL A 238 -0.40 5.29 -3.42
C VAL A 238 0.20 4.88 -4.76
N ALA A 239 -0.31 3.81 -5.38
CA ALA A 239 0.14 3.40 -6.71
C ALA A 239 -0.07 4.51 -7.76
N THR A 240 -1.17 5.25 -7.67
CA THR A 240 -1.48 6.35 -8.61
C THR A 240 -0.53 7.53 -8.41
N VAL A 241 -0.36 8.00 -7.18
CA VAL A 241 0.48 9.17 -6.87
C VAL A 241 1.96 8.88 -7.13
N ASP A 242 2.44 7.66 -6.85
CA ASP A 242 3.83 7.30 -7.13
C ASP A 242 4.10 7.09 -8.63
N THR A 243 3.08 6.72 -9.42
CA THR A 243 3.26 6.38 -10.84
C THR A 243 3.06 7.58 -11.78
N LEU A 244 2.02 8.39 -11.56
CA LEU A 244 1.60 9.42 -12.51
C LEU A 244 2.66 10.49 -12.79
N PRO A 245 3.37 11.05 -11.78
CA PRO A 245 4.41 12.04 -12.04
C PRO A 245 5.53 11.48 -12.92
N ASP A 246 5.94 10.24 -12.65
CA ASP A 246 7.01 9.58 -13.38
C ASP A 246 6.62 9.26 -14.82
N ILE A 247 5.38 8.81 -15.08
CA ILE A 247 4.91 8.52 -16.44
C ILE A 247 4.69 9.79 -17.26
N HIS A 248 4.27 10.88 -16.64
CA HIS A 248 4.09 12.18 -17.32
C HIS A 248 5.39 12.94 -17.53
N ASN A 249 6.53 12.45 -17.03
CA ASN A 249 7.84 13.03 -17.32
C ASN A 249 8.18 12.88 -18.82
N PRO A 250 8.41 13.97 -19.57
CA PRO A 250 8.64 13.91 -21.02
C PRO A 250 9.86 13.10 -21.44
N GLU A 251 10.90 13.07 -20.61
CA GLU A 251 12.18 12.43 -20.92
C GLU A 251 12.17 10.95 -20.54
N THR A 252 11.51 10.62 -19.43
CA THR A 252 11.71 9.34 -18.75
C THR A 252 10.41 8.55 -18.52
N GLY A 253 9.27 9.04 -19.00
CA GLY A 253 7.94 8.45 -18.80
C GLY A 253 7.73 7.08 -19.43
N ARG A 254 8.33 6.82 -20.60
CA ARG A 254 8.27 5.49 -21.24
C ARG A 254 8.97 4.43 -20.40
N GLU A 255 10.07 4.79 -19.75
CA GLU A 255 10.80 3.87 -18.88
C GLU A 255 10.02 3.58 -17.61
N ALA A 256 9.40 4.59 -17.01
CA ALA A 256 8.50 4.41 -15.86
C ALA A 256 7.33 3.49 -16.20
N LEU A 257 6.65 3.71 -17.33
CA LEU A 257 5.56 2.83 -17.77
C LEU A 257 6.05 1.39 -17.96
N ARG A 258 7.21 1.18 -18.59
CA ARG A 258 7.81 -0.16 -18.73
C ARG A 258 8.05 -0.80 -17.36
N ASN A 259 8.59 -0.06 -16.41
CA ASN A 259 8.89 -0.55 -15.06
C ASN A 259 7.62 -0.92 -14.29
N VAL A 260 6.55 -0.12 -14.40
CA VAL A 260 5.23 -0.44 -13.84
C VAL A 260 4.71 -1.76 -14.41
N LEU A 261 4.74 -1.93 -15.73
CA LEU A 261 4.33 -3.19 -16.37
C LEU A 261 5.19 -4.39 -15.93
N ILE A 262 6.49 -4.18 -15.74
CA ILE A 262 7.38 -5.20 -15.17
C ILE A 262 6.92 -5.56 -13.75
N GLY A 263 6.58 -4.59 -12.91
CA GLY A 263 6.06 -4.82 -11.57
C GLY A 263 4.78 -5.66 -11.55
N VAL A 264 3.83 -5.34 -12.43
CA VAL A 264 2.60 -6.13 -12.63
C VAL A 264 2.94 -7.57 -13.00
N VAL A 265 3.80 -7.77 -14.00
CA VAL A 265 4.22 -9.11 -14.46
C VAL A 265 4.94 -9.88 -13.35
N ILE A 266 5.81 -9.24 -12.57
CA ILE A 266 6.49 -9.87 -11.43
C ILE A 266 5.46 -10.41 -10.44
N LEU A 267 4.48 -9.61 -10.03
CA LEU A 267 3.47 -10.08 -9.08
C LEU A 267 2.62 -11.20 -9.68
N THR A 268 2.16 -11.07 -10.93
CA THR A 268 1.39 -12.13 -11.60
C THR A 268 2.16 -13.45 -11.64
N LEU A 269 3.45 -13.42 -11.99
CA LEU A 269 4.26 -14.64 -12.02
C LEU A 269 4.45 -15.24 -10.62
N ILE A 270 4.61 -14.41 -9.60
CA ILE A 270 4.71 -14.88 -8.20
C ILE A 270 3.41 -15.57 -7.79
N LEU A 271 2.25 -14.96 -8.03
CA LEU A 271 0.95 -15.52 -7.67
C LEU A 271 0.67 -16.83 -8.42
N VAL A 272 0.84 -16.86 -9.74
CA VAL A 272 0.65 -18.07 -10.56
C VAL A 272 1.63 -19.18 -10.17
N SER A 273 2.88 -18.83 -9.85
CA SER A 273 3.86 -19.83 -9.39
C SER A 273 3.48 -20.39 -8.02
N ALA A 274 3.00 -19.55 -7.11
CA ALA A 274 2.56 -19.96 -5.77
C ALA A 274 1.34 -20.89 -5.85
N ASP A 275 0.37 -20.56 -6.71
CA ASP A 275 -0.76 -21.43 -7.04
C ASP A 275 -0.32 -22.77 -7.63
N TYR A 276 0.53 -22.76 -8.66
CA TYR A 276 1.03 -23.98 -9.33
C TYR A 276 1.75 -24.97 -8.40
N ILE A 277 2.43 -24.49 -7.36
CA ILE A 277 3.12 -25.36 -6.38
C ILE A 277 2.25 -25.72 -5.18
N GLY A 278 0.96 -25.39 -5.21
CA GLY A 278 -0.02 -25.73 -4.17
C GLY A 278 0.11 -24.89 -2.89
N LEU A 279 0.75 -23.73 -2.93
CA LEU A 279 0.77 -22.81 -1.77
C LEU A 279 -0.55 -22.08 -1.58
N LEU A 280 -1.32 -21.92 -2.66
CA LEU A 280 -2.60 -21.19 -2.67
C LEU A 280 -3.79 -22.10 -3.03
N GLU A 281 -3.62 -23.42 -3.09
CA GLU A 281 -4.73 -24.33 -3.35
C GLU A 281 -5.63 -24.44 -2.11
N HIS A 282 -6.94 -24.24 -2.31
CA HIS A 282 -7.95 -24.67 -1.34
C HIS A 282 -7.96 -26.20 -1.32
N THR A 283 -7.43 -26.81 -0.26
CA THR A 283 -7.75 -28.21 0.04
C THR A 283 -9.23 -28.26 0.43
N HIS A 284 -10.09 -28.55 -0.54
CA HIS A 284 -11.49 -28.95 -0.31
C HIS A 284 -11.58 -30.16 0.64
#